data_AF-A0A0S8L3Y3-F1
#
_entry.id   AF-A0A0S8L3Y3-F1
#
_cell.length_a   1.000
_cell.length_b   1.000
_cell.length_c   1.000
_cell.angle_alpha   90.00
_cell.angle_beta   90.00
_cell.angle_gamma   90.00
#
_symmetry.space_group_name_H-M   'P 1'
#
loop_
_entity.id
_entity.type
_entity.pdbx_description
1 polymer ?
#
loop_
_entity_poly.entity_id
_entity_poly.type
_entity_poly.pdbx_seq_one_letter_code
_entity_poly.pdbx_strand_id
1 'polypeptide(L)'
;MAAHDTLQRFVFEHAPIRGEIVRLDATWRAVLERRHYPDPVRNLLGEFMAAASLLAASIKFDGRLTMQVKGHGPVRLLVVECTSKQTLRAVAQWDQDIAPGSIADLLGDGQLVMTIEPDDGERYQGIVALDGGTVAEVLEHYFERSEQLNTRLWLAADTDQAAGMLLQRLPEEQMVDVDAWDRAVHLGSTITREELLTLPVPQILRRLYH
;
A
#
# COMPACT_ATOMS: atom_id res chain seq x y z
N MET A 1 -18.13 -17.60 3.00
CA MET A 1 -16.68 -17.77 3.22
C MET A 1 -16.31 -16.88 4.39
N ALA A 2 -15.54 -17.36 5.35
CA ALA A 2 -15.13 -16.53 6.47
C ALA A 2 -14.21 -15.42 5.96
N ALA A 3 -14.51 -14.18 6.37
CA ALA A 3 -13.70 -13.00 6.11
C ALA A 3 -12.34 -13.20 6.79
N HIS A 4 -11.29 -13.39 5.99
CA HIS A 4 -9.95 -13.62 6.49
C HIS A 4 -9.02 -12.59 5.88
N ASP A 5 -8.49 -11.74 6.75
CA ASP A 5 -7.36 -10.90 6.43
C ASP A 5 -6.15 -11.80 6.19
N THR A 6 -5.43 -11.57 5.10
CA THR A 6 -4.26 -12.37 4.73
C THR A 6 -3.14 -11.47 4.28
N LEU A 7 -1.92 -11.78 4.73
CA LEU A 7 -0.68 -11.24 4.19
C LEU A 7 0.22 -12.41 3.82
N GLN A 8 0.60 -12.52 2.56
CA GLN A 8 1.41 -13.60 2.04
C GLN A 8 2.65 -13.04 1.37
N ARG A 9 3.81 -13.56 1.77
CA ARG A 9 5.10 -13.21 1.19
C ARG A 9 5.52 -14.29 0.21
N PHE A 10 6.19 -13.87 -0.86
CA PHE A 10 6.80 -14.75 -1.84
C PHE A 10 8.16 -14.17 -2.28
N VAL A 11 9.01 -15.02 -2.81
CA VAL A 11 10.33 -14.65 -3.33
C VAL A 11 10.52 -15.32 -4.68
N PHE A 12 11.26 -14.68 -5.57
CA PHE A 12 11.65 -15.29 -6.83
C PHE A 12 12.92 -16.12 -6.59
N GLU A 13 12.88 -17.43 -6.84
CA GLU A 13 14.00 -18.33 -6.52
C GLU A 13 15.31 -17.99 -7.27
N HIS A 14 15.19 -17.37 -8.43
CA HIS A 14 16.31 -17.07 -9.32
C HIS A 14 16.46 -15.57 -9.63
N ALA A 15 15.82 -14.70 -8.85
CA ALA A 15 15.97 -13.25 -8.99
C ALA A 15 15.91 -12.59 -7.60
N PRO A 16 16.72 -11.55 -7.34
CA PRO A 16 16.73 -10.83 -6.07
C PRO A 16 15.51 -9.91 -5.96
N ILE A 17 14.32 -10.51 -5.95
CA ILE A 17 13.03 -9.85 -5.93
C ILE A 17 12.21 -10.56 -4.86
N ARG A 18 11.66 -9.78 -3.93
CA ARG A 18 10.62 -10.23 -3.02
C ARG A 18 9.30 -9.63 -3.43
N GLY A 19 8.22 -10.32 -3.09
CA GLY A 19 6.89 -9.80 -3.23
C GLY A 19 6.00 -10.12 -2.04
N GLU A 20 4.97 -9.31 -1.87
CA GLU A 20 3.98 -9.46 -0.82
C GLU A 20 2.60 -9.19 -1.41
N ILE A 21 1.59 -9.97 -1.01
CA ILE A 21 0.18 -9.70 -1.33
C ILE A 21 -0.60 -9.65 -0.03
N VAL A 22 -1.34 -8.57 0.16
CA VAL A 22 -2.25 -8.37 1.28
C VAL A 22 -3.69 -8.30 0.81
N ARG A 23 -4.59 -8.84 1.62
CA ARG A 23 -6.03 -8.64 1.51
C ARG A 23 -6.62 -8.43 2.89
N LEU A 24 -7.28 -7.31 3.07
CA LEU A 24 -7.96 -6.88 4.28
C LEU A 24 -9.46 -6.93 4.01
N ASP A 25 -10.16 -7.79 4.71
CA ASP A 25 -11.62 -7.94 4.67
C ASP A 25 -12.18 -7.50 6.04
N ALA A 26 -11.98 -8.32 7.08
CA ALA A 26 -12.53 -8.08 8.40
C ALA A 26 -12.02 -6.77 9.01
N THR A 27 -10.72 -6.51 8.89
CA THR A 27 -10.11 -5.24 9.35
C THR A 27 -10.67 -4.04 8.59
N TRP A 28 -10.90 -4.18 7.29
CA TRP A 28 -11.43 -3.08 6.48
C TRP A 28 -12.89 -2.78 6.83
N ARG A 29 -13.74 -3.81 6.92
CA ARG A 29 -15.13 -3.70 7.37
C ARG A 29 -15.23 -3.04 8.75
N ALA A 30 -14.35 -3.42 9.70
CA ALA A 30 -14.32 -2.81 11.03
C ALA A 30 -13.95 -1.30 11.02
N VAL A 31 -13.24 -0.81 9.99
CA VAL A 31 -13.02 0.63 9.80
C VAL A 31 -14.28 1.30 9.24
N LEU A 32 -14.93 0.67 8.25
CA LEU A 32 -16.15 1.19 7.63
C LEU A 32 -17.36 1.22 8.58
N GLU A 33 -17.47 0.28 9.51
CA GLU A 33 -18.55 0.25 10.52
C GLU A 33 -18.52 1.46 11.45
N ARG A 34 -17.34 2.06 11.67
CA ARG A 34 -17.17 3.20 12.58
C ARG A 34 -17.59 4.52 11.94
N ARG A 35 -17.55 4.61 10.60
CA ARG A 35 -17.86 5.84 9.89
C ARG A 35 -18.22 5.58 8.44
N HIS A 36 -19.30 6.21 7.98
CA HIS A 36 -19.70 6.19 6.58
C HIS A 36 -18.81 7.11 5.75
N TYR A 37 -18.02 6.53 4.85
CA TYR A 37 -17.16 7.25 3.91
C TYR A 37 -17.81 7.29 2.52
N PRO A 38 -17.84 8.45 1.84
CA PRO A 38 -18.15 8.52 0.41
C PRO A 38 -17.18 7.65 -0.40
N ASP A 39 -17.63 7.14 -1.54
CA ASP A 39 -16.86 6.21 -2.38
C ASP A 39 -15.42 6.64 -2.66
N PRO A 40 -15.13 7.91 -3.01
CA PRO A 40 -13.75 8.33 -3.31
C PRO A 40 -12.86 8.30 -2.07
N VAL A 41 -13.39 8.70 -0.90
CA VAL A 41 -12.66 8.69 0.38
C VAL A 41 -12.45 7.26 0.85
N ARG A 42 -13.45 6.39 0.68
CA ARG A 42 -13.38 4.97 1.03
C ARG A 42 -12.25 4.28 0.26
N ASN A 43 -12.25 4.40 -1.06
CA ASN A 43 -11.27 3.72 -1.89
C ASN A 43 -9.86 4.22 -1.58
N LEU A 44 -9.68 5.54 -1.44
CA LEU A 44 -8.41 6.16 -1.06
C LEU A 44 -7.91 5.65 0.29
N LEU A 45 -8.77 5.61 1.31
CA LEU A 45 -8.43 5.13 2.65
C LEU A 45 -8.05 3.65 2.65
N GLY A 46 -8.77 2.82 1.89
CA GLY A 46 -8.49 1.40 1.76
C GLY A 46 -7.15 1.13 1.06
N GLU A 47 -6.81 1.88 0.01
CA GLU A 47 -5.50 1.78 -0.65
C GLU A 47 -4.36 2.13 0.31
N PHE A 48 -4.49 3.20 1.11
CA PHE A 48 -3.52 3.52 2.16
C PHE A 48 -3.44 2.44 3.24
N MET A 49 -4.55 1.78 3.60
CA MET A 49 -4.54 0.66 4.55
C MET A 49 -3.80 -0.57 4.01
N ALA A 50 -4.05 -0.96 2.76
CA ALA A 50 -3.34 -2.04 2.12
C ALA A 50 -1.84 -1.74 2.03
N ALA A 51 -1.48 -0.52 1.60
CA ALA A 51 -0.09 -0.06 1.59
C ALA A 51 0.55 -0.13 2.98
N ALA A 52 -0.10 0.39 4.03
CA ALA A 52 0.45 0.37 5.38
C ALA A 52 0.78 -1.04 5.87
N SER A 53 -0.08 -2.02 5.54
CA SER A 53 0.13 -3.41 5.91
C SER A 53 1.33 -4.02 5.17
N LEU A 54 1.45 -3.80 3.85
CA LEU A 54 2.59 -4.24 3.04
C LEU A 54 3.92 -3.63 3.52
N LEU A 55 3.92 -2.32 3.79
CA LEU A 55 5.12 -1.61 4.22
C LEU A 55 5.54 -2.03 5.63
N ALA A 56 4.60 -2.12 6.58
CA ALA A 56 4.89 -2.60 7.92
C ALA A 56 5.42 -4.05 7.93
N ALA A 57 4.96 -4.90 7.01
CA ALA A 57 5.46 -6.25 6.84
C ALA A 57 6.88 -6.31 6.23
N SER A 58 7.27 -5.30 5.46
CA SER A 58 8.56 -5.23 4.79
C SER A 58 9.70 -4.73 5.69
N ILE A 59 9.39 -3.97 6.74
CA ILE A 59 10.36 -3.39 7.68
C ILE A 59 10.58 -4.36 8.86
N LYS A 60 11.84 -4.73 9.14
CA LYS A 60 12.20 -5.61 10.25
C LYS A 60 12.31 -4.83 11.56
N PHE A 61 11.18 -4.41 12.12
CA PHE A 61 11.17 -3.69 13.41
C PHE A 61 9.97 -4.09 14.26
N ASP A 62 10.12 -3.92 15.57
CA ASP A 62 9.01 -3.89 16.52
C ASP A 62 8.62 -2.43 16.76
N GLY A 63 7.34 -2.09 16.55
CA GLY A 63 6.85 -0.72 16.66
C GLY A 63 5.63 -0.44 15.79
N ARG A 64 5.50 0.81 15.33
CA ARG A 64 4.41 1.25 14.43
C ARG A 64 4.91 2.04 13.22
N LEU A 65 4.19 1.86 12.11
CA LEU A 65 4.25 2.67 10.90
C LEU A 65 2.99 3.53 10.84
N THR A 66 3.16 4.84 10.68
CA THR A 66 2.06 5.79 10.49
C THR A 66 2.22 6.53 9.17
N MET A 67 1.22 6.45 8.30
CA MET A 67 1.10 7.28 7.11
C MET A 67 0.03 8.34 7.36
N GLN A 68 0.44 9.61 7.30
CA GLN A 68 -0.43 10.75 7.49
C GLN A 68 -0.37 11.66 6.28
N VAL A 69 -1.49 11.80 5.59
CA VAL A 69 -1.65 12.81 4.54
C VAL A 69 -2.32 14.04 5.11
N LYS A 70 -1.70 15.20 4.89
CA LYS A 70 -2.35 16.50 5.06
C LYS A 70 -2.60 17.07 3.67
N GLY A 71 -3.86 17.05 3.26
CA GLY A 71 -4.30 17.53 1.96
C GLY A 71 -4.78 18.97 2.01
N HIS A 72 -4.68 19.67 0.90
CA HIS A 72 -5.34 20.96 0.66
C HIS A 72 -6.55 20.83 -0.29
N GLY A 73 -6.90 19.60 -0.67
CA GLY A 73 -8.14 19.27 -1.37
C GLY A 73 -9.30 18.93 -0.42
N PRO A 74 -10.41 18.40 -0.97
CA PRO A 74 -11.59 18.01 -0.20
C PRO A 74 -11.31 16.99 0.92
N VAL A 75 -10.29 16.14 0.77
CA VAL A 75 -9.78 15.27 1.84
C VAL A 75 -8.65 15.99 2.58
N ARG A 76 -8.98 16.60 3.71
CA ARG A 76 -8.06 17.45 4.49
C ARG A 76 -7.05 16.65 5.31
N LEU A 77 -7.44 15.47 5.80
CA LEU A 77 -6.58 14.62 6.61
C LEU A 77 -6.87 13.16 6.30
N LEU A 78 -5.84 12.34 6.15
CA LEU A 78 -5.94 10.89 6.14
C LEU A 78 -4.83 10.34 7.02
N VAL A 79 -5.17 9.45 7.95
CA VAL A 79 -4.19 8.79 8.82
C VAL A 79 -4.45 7.30 8.79
N VAL A 80 -3.39 6.54 8.52
CA VAL A 80 -3.36 5.09 8.67
C VAL A 80 -2.18 4.73 9.55
N GLU A 81 -2.40 3.87 10.53
CA GLU A 81 -1.34 3.30 11.35
C GLU A 81 -1.42 1.77 11.30
N CYS A 82 -0.27 1.14 11.15
CA CYS A 82 -0.07 -0.31 11.22
C CYS A 82 1.04 -0.62 12.22
N THR A 83 0.82 -1.56 13.13
CA THR A 83 1.88 -2.04 14.04
C THR A 83 2.64 -3.23 13.45
N SER A 84 3.81 -3.55 13.99
CA SER A 84 4.56 -4.77 13.62
C SER A 84 3.75 -6.06 13.83
N LYS A 85 2.73 -6.02 14.70
CA LYS A 85 1.77 -7.11 14.96
C LYS A 85 0.59 -7.13 13.99
N GLN A 86 0.65 -6.35 12.91
CA GLN A 86 -0.39 -6.23 11.87
C GLN A 86 -1.75 -5.77 12.41
N THR A 87 -1.76 -4.96 13.47
CA THR A 87 -2.97 -4.27 13.91
C THR A 87 -3.08 -2.94 13.18
N LEU A 88 -4.23 -2.67 12.57
CA LEU A 88 -4.46 -1.49 11.74
C LEU A 88 -5.53 -0.56 12.34
N ARG A 89 -5.32 0.74 12.16
CA ARG A 89 -6.34 1.76 12.39
C ARG A 89 -6.24 2.84 11.32
N ALA A 90 -7.39 3.39 10.93
CA ALA A 90 -7.45 4.37 9.87
C ALA A 90 -8.57 5.38 10.11
N VAL A 91 -8.35 6.63 9.69
CA VAL A 91 -9.37 7.68 9.68
C VAL A 91 -9.08 8.68 8.58
N ALA A 92 -10.13 9.22 7.96
CA ALA A 92 -10.04 10.36 7.06
C ALA A 92 -10.97 11.49 7.51
N GLN A 93 -10.60 12.74 7.27
CA GLN A 93 -11.43 13.92 7.40
C GLN A 93 -11.59 14.54 6.02
N TRP A 94 -12.83 14.90 5.69
CA TRP A 94 -13.17 15.44 4.39
C TRP A 94 -14.25 16.51 4.51
N ASP A 95 -14.44 17.28 3.43
CA ASP A 95 -15.49 18.28 3.30
C ASP A 95 -16.79 17.68 2.74
N GLN A 96 -17.91 18.37 2.91
CA GLN A 96 -19.19 17.89 2.37
C GLN A 96 -19.14 17.90 0.83
N ASP A 97 -19.79 16.91 0.20
CA ASP A 97 -19.89 16.75 -1.27
C ASP A 97 -18.56 16.50 -2.01
N ILE A 98 -17.94 15.35 -1.75
CA ILE A 98 -16.80 14.85 -2.53
C ILE A 98 -17.26 14.16 -3.81
N ALA A 99 -16.73 14.61 -4.94
CA ALA A 99 -16.86 13.95 -6.24
C ALA A 99 -15.73 12.93 -6.46
N PRO A 100 -15.95 11.87 -7.27
CA PRO A 100 -14.88 11.01 -7.75
C PRO A 100 -13.85 11.81 -8.55
N GLY A 101 -12.58 11.49 -8.39
CA GLY A 101 -11.48 12.17 -9.06
C GLY A 101 -10.16 11.47 -8.83
N SER A 102 -9.09 12.05 -9.38
CA SER A 102 -7.72 11.63 -9.17
C SER A 102 -7.27 11.87 -7.73
N ILE A 103 -6.10 11.32 -7.35
CA ILE A 103 -5.49 11.61 -6.05
C ILE A 103 -5.28 13.13 -5.84
N ALA A 104 -4.91 13.85 -6.90
CA ALA A 104 -4.71 15.29 -6.88
C ALA A 104 -6.03 16.05 -6.68
N ASP A 105 -7.14 15.60 -7.29
CA ASP A 105 -8.46 16.21 -7.08
C ASP A 105 -8.94 16.05 -5.64
N LEU A 106 -8.60 14.91 -5.01
CA LEU A 106 -9.05 14.59 -3.64
C LEU A 106 -8.17 15.21 -2.56
N LEU A 107 -6.85 15.19 -2.73
CA LEU A 107 -5.89 15.59 -1.68
C LEU A 107 -5.22 16.95 -1.97
N GLY A 108 -5.31 17.48 -3.19
CA GLY A 108 -4.63 18.72 -3.59
C GLY A 108 -3.09 18.58 -3.57
N ASP A 109 -2.41 19.71 -3.43
CA ASP A 109 -0.94 19.84 -3.35
C ASP A 109 -0.40 19.59 -1.93
N GLY A 110 -1.02 18.65 -1.22
CA GLY A 110 -0.65 18.28 0.14
C GLY A 110 0.67 17.51 0.23
N GLN A 111 0.89 16.93 1.41
CA GLN A 111 2.06 16.08 1.66
C GLN A 111 1.68 14.81 2.41
N LEU A 112 2.35 13.72 2.07
CA LEU A 112 2.34 12.49 2.85
C LEU A 112 3.54 12.51 3.80
N VAL A 113 3.25 12.35 5.08
CA VAL A 113 4.23 12.15 6.15
C VAL A 113 4.18 10.70 6.56
N MET A 114 5.30 9.99 6.39
CA MET A 114 5.47 8.62 6.84
C MET A 114 6.38 8.60 8.06
N THR A 115 5.89 8.03 9.15
CA THR A 115 6.60 7.94 10.43
C THR A 115 6.80 6.47 10.77
N ILE A 116 8.05 6.08 11.01
CA ILE A 116 8.41 4.78 11.58
C ILE A 116 8.86 5.05 13.01
N GLU A 117 8.13 4.47 13.96
CA GLU A 117 8.40 4.61 15.39
C GLU A 117 8.64 3.22 15.98
N PRO A 118 9.92 2.80 16.11
CA PRO A 118 10.29 1.58 16.80
C PRO A 118 9.94 1.64 18.29
N ASP A 119 9.67 0.48 18.90
CA ASP A 119 9.53 0.34 20.35
C ASP A 119 10.86 0.64 21.08
N ASP A 120 11.99 0.32 20.43
CA ASP A 120 13.34 0.66 20.86
C ASP A 120 14.14 1.26 19.69
N GLY A 121 14.71 2.44 19.90
CA GLY A 121 15.45 3.20 18.90
C GLY A 121 14.84 4.55 18.57
N GLU A 122 15.40 5.20 17.54
CA GLU A 122 15.02 6.54 17.14
C GLU A 122 13.84 6.54 16.16
N ARG A 123 12.93 7.48 16.39
CA ARG A 123 11.82 7.73 15.46
C ARG A 123 12.38 8.30 14.15
N TYR A 124 11.95 7.71 13.04
CA TYR A 124 12.27 8.18 11.70
C TYR A 124 11.02 8.75 11.02
N GLN A 125 11.18 9.84 10.27
CA GLN A 125 10.09 10.47 9.55
C GLN A 125 10.53 10.92 8.16
N GLY A 126 9.84 10.39 7.16
CA GLY A 126 9.94 10.80 5.77
C GLY A 126 8.77 11.68 5.36
N ILE A 127 9.03 12.68 4.51
CA ILE A 127 8.01 13.56 3.95
C ILE A 127 8.12 13.49 2.43
N VAL A 128 7.00 13.22 1.77
CA VAL A 128 6.90 13.15 0.31
C VAL A 128 5.76 14.04 -0.17
N ALA A 129 6.00 14.76 -1.26
CA ALA A 129 4.93 15.47 -1.96
C ALA A 129 3.95 14.45 -2.55
N LEU A 130 2.68 14.84 -2.70
CA LEU A 130 1.66 14.00 -3.34
C LEU A 130 1.81 14.03 -4.88
N ASP A 131 3.03 13.81 -5.36
CA ASP A 131 3.36 13.76 -6.78
C ASP A 131 2.98 12.37 -7.34
N GLY A 132 2.10 12.34 -8.33
CA GLY A 132 1.61 11.11 -8.97
C GLY A 132 0.11 11.16 -9.24
N GLY A 133 -0.40 10.19 -9.99
CA GLY A 133 -1.82 10.00 -10.24
C GLY A 133 -2.51 9.06 -9.24
N THR A 134 -1.73 8.25 -8.50
CA THR A 134 -2.24 7.20 -7.60
C THR A 134 -1.47 7.13 -6.27
N VAL A 135 -2.06 6.47 -5.25
CA VAL A 135 -1.40 6.21 -3.96
C VAL A 135 -0.13 5.38 -4.15
N ALA A 136 -0.17 4.41 -5.06
CA ALA A 136 0.98 3.58 -5.39
C ALA A 136 2.16 4.44 -5.90
N GLU A 137 1.93 5.30 -6.88
CA GLU A 137 2.98 6.17 -7.44
C GLU A 137 3.58 7.12 -6.40
N VAL A 138 2.76 7.72 -5.53
CA VAL A 138 3.26 8.57 -4.43
C VAL A 138 4.20 7.81 -3.50
N LEU A 139 3.85 6.57 -3.15
CA LEU A 139 4.68 5.72 -2.30
C LEU A 139 5.92 5.19 -3.03
N GLU A 140 5.82 4.89 -4.32
CA GLU A 140 6.96 4.49 -5.15
C GLU A 140 8.00 5.61 -5.23
N HIS A 141 7.56 6.87 -5.43
CA HIS A 141 8.45 8.04 -5.38
C HIS A 141 9.15 8.20 -4.02
N TYR A 142 8.46 7.88 -2.93
CA TYR A 142 9.08 7.87 -1.61
C TYR A 142 10.22 6.84 -1.54
N PHE A 143 9.97 5.58 -1.95
CA PHE A 143 10.99 4.53 -1.87
C PHE A 143 12.18 4.79 -2.79
N GLU A 144 11.92 5.36 -3.97
CA GLU A 144 12.98 5.74 -4.91
C GLU A 144 13.88 6.84 -4.33
N ARG A 145 13.30 7.90 -3.76
CA ARG A 145 14.07 9.06 -3.29
C ARG A 145 14.68 8.88 -1.90
N SER A 146 13.95 8.27 -0.97
CA SER A 146 14.33 8.23 0.44
C SER A 146 15.05 6.94 0.83
N GLU A 147 14.70 5.81 0.22
CA GLU A 147 15.21 4.48 0.62
C GLU A 147 16.18 3.87 -0.41
N GLN A 148 16.22 4.41 -1.63
CA GLN A 148 16.97 3.85 -2.77
C GLN A 148 16.61 2.37 -3.06
N LEU A 149 15.33 2.04 -2.87
CA LEU A 149 14.79 0.69 -3.10
C LEU A 149 13.81 0.70 -4.27
N ASN A 150 14.13 -0.05 -5.32
CA ASN A 150 13.20 -0.28 -6.42
C ASN A 150 11.97 -1.04 -5.89
N THR A 151 10.86 -0.34 -5.78
CA THR A 151 9.60 -0.83 -5.21
C THR A 151 8.48 -0.55 -6.20
N ARG A 152 7.57 -1.50 -6.38
CA ARG A 152 6.34 -1.35 -7.15
C ARG A 152 5.14 -1.79 -6.33
N LEU A 153 4.05 -1.05 -6.46
CA LEU A 153 2.82 -1.23 -5.70
C LEU A 153 1.63 -1.28 -6.65
N TRP A 154 0.73 -2.22 -6.38
CA TRP A 154 -0.62 -2.25 -6.96
C TRP A 154 -1.60 -2.27 -5.81
N LEU A 155 -2.52 -1.32 -5.77
CA LEU A 155 -3.44 -1.13 -4.66
C LEU A 155 -4.87 -1.05 -5.18
N ALA A 156 -5.81 -1.60 -4.42
CA ALA A 156 -7.22 -1.50 -4.71
C ALA A 156 -8.04 -1.59 -3.42
N ALA A 157 -9.18 -0.89 -3.36
CA ALA A 157 -10.14 -1.06 -2.29
C ALA A 157 -11.56 -0.76 -2.74
N ASP A 158 -12.54 -1.50 -2.24
CA ASP A 158 -13.97 -1.33 -2.49
C ASP A 158 -14.79 -1.34 -1.17
N THR A 159 -16.08 -1.64 -1.25
CA THR A 159 -16.99 -1.71 -0.09
C THR A 159 -16.70 -2.89 0.83
N ASP A 160 -16.07 -3.94 0.31
CA ASP A 160 -15.89 -5.21 0.99
C ASP A 160 -14.45 -5.43 1.42
N GLN A 161 -13.49 -5.04 0.59
CA GLN A 161 -12.09 -5.39 0.79
C GLN A 161 -11.13 -4.27 0.38
N ALA A 162 -9.95 -4.26 1.01
CA ALA A 162 -8.79 -3.51 0.59
C ALA A 162 -7.64 -4.49 0.34
N ALA A 163 -6.97 -4.39 -0.81
CA ALA A 163 -5.95 -5.32 -1.23
C ALA A 163 -4.76 -4.60 -1.86
N GLY A 164 -3.61 -5.25 -1.80
CA GLY A 164 -2.40 -4.71 -2.39
C GLY A 164 -1.39 -5.79 -2.73
N MET A 165 -0.59 -5.52 -3.76
CA MET A 165 0.59 -6.30 -4.11
C MET A 165 1.80 -5.37 -4.11
N LEU A 166 2.91 -5.84 -3.53
CA LEU A 166 4.19 -5.16 -3.53
C LEU A 166 5.21 -6.07 -4.21
N LEU A 167 6.04 -5.51 -5.08
CA LEU A 167 7.31 -6.09 -5.50
C LEU A 167 8.44 -5.16 -5.06
N GLN A 168 9.53 -5.74 -4.57
CA GLN A 168 10.72 -4.97 -4.19
C GLN A 168 11.99 -5.73 -4.51
N ARG A 169 12.96 -5.02 -5.10
CA ARG A 169 14.28 -5.53 -5.40
C ARG A 169 15.10 -5.63 -4.11
N LEU A 170 15.77 -6.77 -3.93
CA LEU A 170 16.68 -7.02 -2.82
C LEU A 170 18.10 -6.54 -3.17
N PRO A 171 18.86 -6.02 -2.19
CA PRO A 171 20.26 -5.67 -2.39
C PRO A 171 21.09 -6.97 -2.48
N GLU A 172 21.42 -7.40 -3.70
CA GLU A 172 22.35 -8.50 -3.97
C GLU A 172 23.40 -8.09 -5.02
N GLU A 173 24.63 -8.57 -4.83
CA GLU A 173 25.82 -8.12 -5.57
C GLU A 173 25.86 -8.57 -7.04
N GLN A 174 25.13 -9.64 -7.42
CA GLN A 174 25.11 -10.15 -8.79
C GLN A 174 23.73 -10.62 -9.20
N MET A 175 23.05 -9.83 -10.03
CA MET A 175 21.91 -10.32 -10.80
C MET A 175 22.44 -11.17 -11.97
N VAL A 176 22.13 -12.47 -11.94
CA VAL A 176 22.40 -13.38 -13.06
C VAL A 176 21.55 -12.99 -14.28
N ASP A 177 20.34 -12.47 -14.05
CA ASP A 177 19.43 -11.97 -15.08
C ASP A 177 19.12 -10.50 -14.82
N VAL A 178 19.68 -9.61 -15.65
CA VAL A 178 19.54 -8.15 -15.55
C VAL A 178 18.11 -7.66 -15.81
N ASP A 179 17.32 -8.43 -16.57
CA ASP A 179 15.96 -8.05 -16.99
C ASP A 179 14.88 -8.62 -16.05
N ALA A 180 15.29 -9.40 -15.03
CA ALA A 180 14.35 -10.07 -14.13
C ALA A 180 13.40 -9.10 -13.43
N TRP A 181 13.90 -7.93 -13.03
CA TRP A 181 13.09 -6.88 -12.40
C TRP A 181 12.04 -6.34 -13.36
N ASP A 182 12.46 -5.87 -14.53
CA ASP A 182 11.54 -5.25 -15.50
C ASP A 182 10.49 -6.25 -15.99
N ARG A 183 10.86 -7.52 -16.16
CA ARG A 183 9.93 -8.59 -16.50
C ARG A 183 8.92 -8.86 -15.39
N ALA A 184 9.36 -8.95 -14.13
CA ALA A 184 8.47 -9.17 -12.99
C ALA A 184 7.47 -8.01 -12.82
N VAL A 185 7.94 -6.77 -13.00
CA VAL A 185 7.08 -5.58 -12.99
C VAL A 185 6.12 -5.57 -14.17
N HIS A 186 6.59 -5.88 -15.38
CA HIS A 186 5.74 -5.92 -16.57
C HIS A 186 4.59 -6.92 -16.43
N LEU A 187 4.89 -8.13 -15.94
CA LEU A 187 3.89 -9.14 -15.63
C LEU A 187 2.95 -8.65 -14.51
N GLY A 188 3.51 -8.14 -13.41
CA GLY A 188 2.75 -7.58 -12.29
C GLY A 188 1.75 -6.50 -12.71
N SER A 189 2.13 -5.61 -13.64
CA SER A 189 1.29 -4.54 -14.18
C SER A 189 0.09 -5.03 -15.00
N THR A 190 0.00 -6.33 -15.31
CA THR A 190 -1.21 -6.91 -15.91
C THR A 190 -2.28 -7.30 -14.89
N ILE A 191 -1.98 -7.21 -13.58
CA ILE A 191 -2.97 -7.46 -12.53
C ILE A 191 -4.08 -6.43 -12.60
N THR A 192 -5.32 -6.90 -12.65
CA THR A 192 -6.49 -6.02 -12.62
C THR A 192 -6.96 -5.80 -11.19
N ARG A 193 -7.69 -4.71 -10.99
CA ARG A 193 -8.38 -4.41 -9.73
C ARG A 193 -9.28 -5.56 -9.25
N GLU A 194 -10.06 -6.14 -10.16
CA GLU A 194 -10.96 -7.25 -9.84
C GLU A 194 -10.19 -8.47 -9.36
N GLU A 195 -9.12 -8.84 -10.07
CA GLU A 195 -8.29 -9.98 -9.70
C GLU A 195 -7.63 -9.78 -8.33
N LEU A 196 -7.09 -8.58 -8.08
CA LEU A 196 -6.43 -8.25 -6.81
C LEU A 196 -7.40 -8.33 -5.62
N LEU A 197 -8.66 -7.94 -5.81
CA LEU A 197 -9.68 -7.95 -4.75
C LEU A 197 -10.33 -9.33 -4.55
N THR A 198 -10.45 -10.14 -5.61
CA THR A 198 -11.31 -11.34 -5.57
C THR A 198 -10.56 -12.67 -5.66
N LEU A 199 -9.40 -12.73 -6.32
CA LEU A 199 -8.70 -13.99 -6.52
C LEU A 199 -7.91 -14.42 -5.27
N PRO A 200 -7.84 -15.72 -4.97
CA PRO A 200 -6.88 -16.26 -4.00
C PRO A 200 -5.44 -15.99 -4.44
N VAL A 201 -4.57 -15.66 -3.48
CA VAL A 201 -3.15 -15.35 -3.74
C VAL A 201 -2.42 -16.41 -4.59
N PRO A 202 -2.57 -17.74 -4.35
CA PRO A 202 -1.91 -18.74 -5.20
C PRO A 202 -2.35 -18.68 -6.67
N GLN A 203 -3.58 -18.24 -6.95
CA GLN A 203 -4.07 -18.08 -8.33
C GLN A 203 -3.48 -16.83 -8.99
N ILE A 204 -3.36 -15.73 -8.24
CA ILE A 204 -2.68 -14.51 -8.69
C ILE A 204 -1.23 -14.84 -9.05
N LEU A 205 -0.49 -15.48 -8.15
CA LEU A 205 0.92 -15.84 -8.36
C LEU A 205 1.08 -16.77 -9.56
N ARG A 206 0.24 -17.81 -9.68
CA ARG A 206 0.28 -18.70 -10.85
C ARG A 206 -0.06 -17.95 -12.13
N ARG A 207 -1.03 -17.04 -12.14
CA ARG A 207 -1.37 -16.29 -13.36
C ARG A 207 -0.22 -15.38 -13.79
N LEU A 208 0.41 -14.68 -12.85
CA LEU A 208 1.43 -13.67 -13.15
C LEU A 208 2.84 -14.24 -13.36
N TYR A 209 3.22 -15.28 -12.61
CA TYR A 209 4.63 -15.71 -12.47
C TYR A 209 4.82 -17.23 -12.65
N HIS A 210 4.00 -17.89 -13.47
CA HIS A 210 4.21 -19.30 -13.85
C HIS A 210 5.30 -19.49 -14.91
#